data_AF-A0A524P018-F1
#
_entry.id   AF-A0A524P018-F1
#
_cell.length_a   1.000
_cell.length_b   1.000
_cell.length_c   1.000
_cell.angle_alpha   90.00
_cell.angle_beta   90.00
_cell.angle_gamma   90.00
#
_symmetry.space_group_name_H-M   'P 1'
#
loop_
_entity.id
_entity.type
_entity.pdbx_description
1 polymer ?
#
loop_
_entity_poly.entity_id
_entity_poly.type
_entity_poly.pdbx_seq_one_letter_code
_entity_poly.pdbx_strand_id
1 'polypeptide(L)'
;MLPSRAERRGSRATRIALIVSFAVSVAVVIATVMLGGEGMAYESPQYRVVDTLGAVEIREYESYLVAETTVYGGLESAGNQGFR
;
A
#
# COMPACT_ATOMS: atom_id res chain seq x y z
N MET A 1 -49.78 1.26 32.41
CA MET A 1 -50.12 0.60 31.13
C MET A 1 -48.85 -0.06 30.60
N LEU A 2 -48.73 -1.39 30.71
CA LEU A 2 -47.52 -2.11 30.29
C LEU A 2 -47.62 -2.42 28.80
N PRO A 3 -46.60 -2.13 27.97
CA PRO A 3 -46.67 -2.41 26.54
C PRO A 3 -46.83 -3.90 26.27
N SER A 4 -47.65 -4.20 25.25
CA SER A 4 -48.04 -5.55 24.84
C SER A 4 -46.81 -6.38 24.45
N ARG A 5 -46.85 -7.70 24.68
CA ARG A 5 -45.77 -8.63 24.30
C ARG A 5 -45.40 -8.51 22.81
N ALA A 6 -46.34 -8.10 21.95
CA ALA A 6 -46.12 -7.86 20.52
C ALA A 6 -45.25 -6.62 20.25
N GLU A 7 -45.49 -5.50 20.94
CA GLU A 7 -44.69 -4.26 20.79
C GLU A 7 -43.25 -4.42 21.27
N ARG A 8 -43.05 -5.14 22.38
CA ARG A 8 -41.70 -5.44 22.91
C ARG A 8 -40.90 -6.36 21.98
N ARG A 9 -41.57 -7.25 21.23
CA ARG A 9 -40.94 -8.18 20.29
C ARG A 9 -40.49 -7.47 19.01
N GLY A 10 -41.27 -6.49 18.51
CA GLY A 10 -40.86 -5.63 17.40
C GLY A 10 -39.62 -4.79 17.71
N SER A 11 -39.59 -4.13 18.87
CA SER A 11 -38.45 -3.29 19.28
C SER A 11 -37.14 -4.08 19.48
N ARG A 12 -37.22 -5.32 19.98
CA ARG A 12 -36.05 -6.20 20.14
C ARG A 12 -35.51 -6.69 18.80
N ALA A 13 -36.39 -7.05 17.86
CA ALA A 13 -35.99 -7.46 16.52
C ALA A 13 -35.29 -6.32 15.75
N THR A 14 -35.81 -5.08 15.84
CA THR A 14 -35.17 -3.91 15.23
C THR A 14 -33.80 -3.60 15.84
N ARG A 15 -33.65 -3.71 17.17
CA ARG A 15 -32.35 -3.50 17.84
C ARG A 15 -31.32 -4.57 17.47
N ILE A 16 -31.73 -5.83 17.37
CA ILE A 16 -30.85 -6.92 16.91
C ILE A 16 -30.43 -6.68 15.46
N ALA A 17 -31.37 -6.30 14.59
CA ALA A 17 -31.06 -5.98 13.20
C ALA A 17 -30.07 -4.81 13.07
N LEU A 18 -30.17 -3.78 13.92
CA LEU A 18 -29.24 -2.65 13.96
C LEU A 18 -27.83 -3.05 14.45
N ILE A 19 -27.73 -3.93 15.46
CA ILE A 19 -26.43 -4.41 15.95
C ILE A 19 -25.76 -5.28 14.89
N VAL A 20 -26.52 -6.14 14.23
CA VAL A 20 -26.02 -7.01 13.15
C VAL A 20 -25.56 -6.17 11.96
N SER A 21 -26.35 -5.18 11.53
CA SER A 21 -25.94 -4.30 10.42
C SER A 21 -24.70 -3.48 10.76
N PHE A 22 -24.59 -2.98 12.00
CA PHE A 22 -23.38 -2.29 12.45
C PHE A 22 -22.16 -3.21 12.46
N ALA A 23 -22.29 -4.44 12.98
CA ALA A 23 -21.20 -5.41 13.01
C ALA A 23 -20.74 -5.81 11.59
N VAL A 24 -21.68 -5.97 10.65
CA VAL A 24 -21.37 -6.23 9.23
C VAL A 24 -20.64 -5.04 8.62
N SER A 25 -21.11 -3.81 8.82
CA SER A 25 -20.44 -2.61 8.31
C SER A 25 -19.02 -2.47 8.87
N VAL A 26 -18.81 -2.73 10.16
CA VAL A 26 -17.48 -2.72 10.77
C VAL A 26 -16.59 -3.80 10.16
N ALA A 27 -17.10 -5.02 9.99
CA ALA A 27 -16.36 -6.11 9.36
C ALA A 27 -15.95 -5.78 7.92
N VAL A 28 -16.83 -5.14 7.15
CA VAL A 28 -16.54 -4.68 5.78
C VAL A 28 -15.45 -3.62 5.79
N VAL A 29 -15.53 -2.61 6.68
CA VAL A 29 -14.50 -1.57 6.78
C VAL A 29 -13.13 -2.17 7.12
N ILE A 30 -13.08 -3.09 8.08
CA ILE A 30 -11.84 -3.78 8.45
C ILE A 30 -11.28 -4.57 7.26
N ALA A 31 -12.12 -5.33 6.55
CA ALA A 31 -11.70 -6.09 5.39
C ALA A 31 -11.12 -5.19 4.29
N THR A 32 -11.76 -4.06 4.01
CA THR A 32 -11.28 -3.09 3.00
C THR A 32 -9.93 -2.50 3.38
N VAL A 33 -9.71 -2.16 4.65
CA VAL A 33 -8.42 -1.62 5.11
C VAL A 33 -7.30 -2.67 4.98
N MET A 34 -7.59 -3.94 5.27
CA MET A 34 -6.61 -5.03 5.17
C MET A 34 -6.21 -5.35 3.71
N LEU A 35 -7.06 -5.03 2.73
CA LEU A 35 -6.80 -5.24 1.31
C LEU A 35 -6.08 -4.05 0.62
N GLY A 36 -6.08 -2.86 1.23
CA GLY A 36 -5.62 -1.61 0.59
C GLY A 36 -4.13 -1.31 0.70
N GLY A 37 -3.26 -2.31 0.88
CA GLY A 37 -1.90 -2.13 1.39
C GLY A 37 -0.77 -2.60 0.50
N GLU A 38 -0.77 -2.29 -0.80
CA GLU A 38 0.48 -2.31 -1.58
C GLU A 38 1.12 -0.92 -1.47
N GLY A 39 2.12 -0.79 -0.59
CA GLY A 39 2.94 0.40 -0.55
C GLY A 39 3.55 0.63 -1.92
N MET A 40 3.37 1.83 -2.49
CA MET A 40 3.96 2.20 -3.78
C MET A 40 5.48 2.26 -3.67
N ALA A 41 6.13 1.11 -3.79
CA ALA A 41 7.57 1.03 -3.97
C ALA A 41 7.88 1.31 -5.43
N TYR A 42 8.80 2.24 -5.68
CA TYR A 42 9.34 2.40 -7.03
C TYR A 42 10.10 1.14 -7.40
N GLU A 43 9.84 0.61 -8.59
CA GLU A 43 10.63 -0.47 -9.14
C GLU A 43 12.10 -0.01 -9.20
N SER A 44 12.99 -0.84 -8.65
CA SER A 44 14.42 -0.56 -8.56
C SER A 44 15.18 -1.79 -9.05
N PRO A 45 16.37 -1.64 -9.66
CA PRO A 45 17.19 -2.78 -10.03
C PRO A 45 17.50 -3.63 -8.81
N GLN A 46 17.27 -4.93 -8.91
CA GLN A 46 17.61 -5.86 -7.84
C GLN A 46 19.13 -6.00 -7.74
N TYR A 47 19.64 -6.04 -6.50
CA TYR A 47 21.05 -6.26 -6.23
C TYR A 47 21.23 -7.04 -4.92
N ARG A 48 22.42 -7.63 -4.77
CA ARG A 48 22.88 -8.22 -3.52
C ARG A 48 24.09 -7.44 -3.01
N VAL A 49 24.11 -7.11 -1.72
CA VAL A 49 25.34 -6.62 -1.09
C VAL A 49 26.26 -7.83 -0.88
N VAL A 50 27.43 -7.80 -1.50
CA VAL A 50 28.41 -8.89 -1.42
C VAL A 50 29.51 -8.61 -0.39
N ASP A 51 29.72 -7.34 -0.04
CA ASP A 51 30.66 -6.92 1.01
C ASP A 51 30.32 -5.50 1.51
N THR A 52 30.83 -5.14 2.68
CA THR A 52 30.69 -3.80 3.27
C THR A 52 32.03 -3.32 3.83
N LEU A 53 32.51 -2.19 3.32
CA LEU A 53 33.73 -1.52 3.74
C LEU A 53 33.39 -0.28 4.56
N GLY A 54 33.12 -0.48 5.86
CA GLY A 54 32.71 0.61 6.75
C GLY A 54 31.36 1.20 6.34
N ALA A 55 31.37 2.40 5.75
CA ALA A 55 30.16 3.09 5.27
C ALA A 55 29.86 2.85 3.79
N VAL A 56 30.64 2.01 3.10
CA VAL A 56 30.49 1.72 1.67
C VAL A 56 30.01 0.28 1.47
N GLU A 57 29.02 0.09 0.61
CA GLU A 57 28.55 -1.23 0.19
C GLU A 57 29.12 -1.61 -1.17
N ILE A 58 29.52 -2.88 -1.32
CA ILE A 58 29.83 -3.49 -2.62
C ILE A 58 28.59 -4.26 -3.06
N ARG A 59 28.02 -3.87 -4.20
CA ARG A 59 26.76 -4.41 -4.73
C ARG A 59 26.98 -5.17 -6.04
N GLU A 60 26.42 -6.37 -6.10
CA GLU A 60 26.33 -7.17 -7.32
C GLU A 60 24.91 -7.04 -7.90
N TYR A 61 24.83 -6.53 -9.14
CA TYR A 61 23.59 -6.40 -9.90
C TYR A 61 23.45 -7.56 -10.87
N GLU A 62 22.23 -8.07 -11.04
CA GLU A 62 21.92 -8.98 -12.15
C GLU A 62 21.90 -8.22 -13.47
N SER A 63 21.91 -8.91 -14.61
CA SER A 63 21.72 -8.25 -15.91
C SER A 63 20.28 -7.75 -16.05
N TYR A 64 20.11 -6.49 -16.44
CA TYR A 64 18.81 -5.89 -16.71
C TYR A 64 18.88 -4.92 -17.90
N LEU A 65 17.73 -4.60 -18.48
CA LEU A 65 17.63 -3.65 -19.58
C LEU A 65 17.64 -2.21 -19.06
N VAL A 66 18.34 -1.34 -19.76
CA VAL A 66 18.41 0.09 -19.49
C VAL A 66 18.09 0.88 -20.76
N ALA A 67 17.42 2.02 -20.58
CA ALA A 67 17.33 3.02 -21.62
C ALA A 67 18.53 3.97 -21.48
N GLU A 68 19.36 4.04 -22.51
CA GLU A 68 20.56 4.87 -22.52
C GLU A 68 20.48 5.93 -23.62
N THR A 69 21.14 7.06 -23.38
CA THR A 69 21.34 8.12 -24.37
C THR A 69 22.72 8.74 -24.18
N THR A 70 23.26 9.35 -25.23
CA THR A 70 24.56 10.02 -25.19
C THR A 70 24.37 11.50 -25.53
N VAL A 71 24.90 12.37 -24.67
CA VAL A 71 24.85 13.83 -24.82
C VAL A 71 26.23 14.42 -24.60
N TYR A 72 26.51 15.57 -25.22
CA TYR A 72 27.76 16.30 -25.03
C TYR A 72 27.57 17.43 -24.02
N GLY A 73 28.49 17.59 -23.07
CA GLY A 73 28.45 18.66 -22.07
C GLY A 73 29.29 18.38 -20.84
N GLY A 74 29.31 19.31 -19.90
CA GLY A 74 29.88 19.09 -18.57
C GLY A 74 28.93 18.29 -17.68
N LEU A 75 29.44 17.76 -16.56
CA LEU A 75 28.67 16.92 -15.63
C LEU A 75 27.36 17.59 -15.16
N GLU A 76 27.41 18.89 -14.88
CA GLU A 76 26.26 19.66 -14.39
C GLU A 76 25.15 19.82 -15.44
N SER A 77 25.49 19.87 -16.74
CA SER A 77 24.52 20.09 -17.81
C SER A 77 24.06 18.80 -18.49
N ALA A 78 24.91 17.77 -18.53
CA ALA A 78 24.62 16.50 -19.19
C ALA A 78 23.46 15.74 -18.52
N GLY A 79 23.33 15.80 -17.19
CA GLY A 79 22.27 15.09 -16.45
C GLY A 79 20.87 15.52 -16.87
N ASN A 80 20.60 16.84 -16.89
CA ASN A 80 19.30 17.37 -17.31
C ASN A 80 19.02 17.13 -18.80
N GLN A 81 20.06 17.10 -19.64
CA GLN A 81 19.90 16.85 -21.07
C GLN A 81 19.59 15.38 -21.35
N GLY A 82 20.22 14.45 -20.64
CA GLY A 82 19.96 13.01 -20.82
C GLY A 82 18.62 12.55 -20.24
N PHE A 83 18.06 13.29 -19.28
CA PHE A 83 16.79 12.94 -18.63
C PHE A 83 15.54 13.45 -19.39
N ARG A 84 15.68 14.48 -20.21
CA ARG A 84 14.58 15.11 -20.97
C ARG A 84 14.44 14.49 -22.36
#